data_AF-A0A5A9E7Z9-F1
#
_entry.id   AF-A0A5A9E7Z9-F1
#
_cell.length_a   1.000
_cell.length_b   1.000
_cell.length_c   1.000
_cell.angle_alpha   90.00
_cell.angle_beta   90.00
_cell.angle_gamma   90.00
#
_symmetry.space_group_name_H-M   'P 1'
#
loop_
_entity.id
_entity.type
_entity.pdbx_description
1 polymer ?
#
loop_
_entity_poly.entity_id
_entity_poly.type
_entity_poly.pdbx_seq_one_letter_code
_entity_poly.pdbx_strand_id
1 'polypeptide(L)'
;MVKANKRIVQIKTGTDLECKGWEQEAVLRMLYNNLDPEVAEIPEELVVYGGIGKAARNWESFDAIVHTLRNLENDETMLVQSGKPVGVFKTHKAAPRVLLSNSVLVPKWANWEHFHELDQKGLMMYGQMTAGSWIYIGTQGILQGTYETFAALAKKHFNNSLKGTITLTAGLGGMGGAQPLAVTMNGGVVIAVDVDAERIQKRLDTKYCDVKTDSIEEALMMAYEARDQGKPLSIALLGNAAEVHHELLKRNVQIDIVTDQTSAHDPLNGYVPEGYSLTEAAELRQQDPKAYTTLSQKSMAKHVEAMLEFQNRGSIVFDYGNNIRQVAKDEGVDNAFDFPGFVPAYIRPLFCEGKGPFRWAALSGDPEDIYRTDRLIKELFPENEALNRWIDMAQEQVAFQGLPSRICWLGYGERVKMGLAINELVRNGELKAPIVIGRDHLDCGSVASPNRETESMKDGSDAVGDWAILNALINTAAGGSWISFHHGGGVGMGYSLHAGMVVVADGTDLAEERLERVLTTDPGMGVIRHVDAGYDIAEKTAEKHNIHIPMNKGGE
;
A
#
# COMPACT_ATOMS: atom_id res chain seq x y z
N MET A 1 -7.27 34.75 5.00
CA MET A 1 -7.06 33.51 5.79
C MET A 1 -5.76 33.66 6.57
N VAL A 2 -5.82 33.64 7.90
CA VAL A 2 -4.61 33.58 8.73
C VAL A 2 -3.98 32.22 8.45
N LYS A 3 -2.76 32.16 7.91
CA LYS A 3 -1.98 30.91 7.85
C LYS A 3 -1.82 30.43 9.29
N ALA A 4 -2.66 29.48 9.72
CA ALA A 4 -2.45 28.79 10.99
C ALA A 4 -1.03 28.19 10.93
N ASN A 5 -0.26 28.35 12.00
CA ASN A 5 1.08 27.74 12.11
C ASN A 5 0.93 26.23 11.84
N LYS A 6 1.38 25.77 10.66
CA LYS A 6 1.34 24.34 10.30
C LYS A 6 2.24 23.59 11.28
N ARG A 7 1.65 22.65 12.04
CA ARG A 7 2.41 21.77 12.93
C ARG A 7 3.20 20.79 12.09
N ILE A 8 4.53 20.81 12.22
CA ILE A 8 5.42 19.85 11.56
C ILE A 8 5.83 18.81 12.60
N VAL A 9 5.56 17.54 12.31
CA VAL A 9 6.05 16.41 13.12
C VAL A 9 7.44 16.06 12.61
N GLN A 10 8.42 16.06 13.52
CA GLN A 10 9.81 15.71 13.19
C GLN A 10 10.09 14.27 13.60
N ILE A 11 10.60 13.48 12.66
CA ILE A 11 11.10 12.14 12.93
C ILE A 11 12.23 12.20 13.97
N LYS A 12 12.31 11.18 14.82
CA LYS A 12 13.45 10.95 15.73
C LYS A 12 14.37 9.90 15.14
N THR A 13 15.67 10.17 15.19
CA THR A 13 16.74 9.35 14.61
C THR A 13 17.85 9.14 15.64
N GLY A 14 18.85 8.32 15.30
CA GLY A 14 19.94 7.97 16.23
C GLY A 14 19.52 7.01 17.35
N THR A 15 20.34 6.92 18.39
CA THR A 15 20.19 5.91 19.46
C THR A 15 19.51 6.40 20.74
N ASP A 16 19.23 7.71 20.85
CA ASP A 16 18.60 8.28 22.03
C ASP A 16 17.11 7.93 22.08
N LEU A 17 16.62 7.53 23.26
CA LEU A 17 15.23 7.09 23.46
C LEU A 17 14.41 8.17 24.17
N GLU A 18 13.18 8.39 23.71
CA GLU A 18 12.14 9.11 24.45
C GLU A 18 11.22 8.16 25.24
N CYS A 19 11.17 6.90 24.82
CA CYS A 19 10.38 5.84 25.44
C CYS A 19 11.20 4.95 26.40
N LYS A 20 10.51 4.09 27.15
CA LYS A 20 11.12 3.17 28.13
C LYS A 20 11.88 1.97 27.52
N GLY A 21 11.73 1.76 26.21
CA GLY A 21 12.38 0.68 25.47
C GLY A 21 12.30 0.91 23.96
N TRP A 22 13.14 0.18 23.22
CA TRP A 22 13.24 0.28 21.77
C TRP A 22 11.94 -0.08 21.05
N GLU A 23 11.13 -0.97 21.62
CA GLU A 23 9.88 -1.38 21.00
C GLU A 23 8.82 -0.26 21.03
N GLN A 24 8.68 0.45 22.15
CA GLN A 24 7.79 1.61 22.24
C GLN A 24 8.34 2.80 21.44
N GLU A 25 9.68 2.98 21.45
CA GLU A 25 10.36 3.98 20.62
C GLU A 25 10.12 3.73 19.13
N ALA A 26 10.18 2.48 18.69
CA ALA A 26 9.89 2.11 17.30
C ALA A 26 8.49 2.54 16.88
N VAL A 27 7.48 2.26 17.72
CA VAL A 27 6.10 2.70 17.48
C VAL A 27 6.01 4.23 17.38
N LEU A 28 6.68 4.95 18.29
CA LEU A 28 6.69 6.41 18.30
C LEU A 28 7.33 6.98 17.02
N ARG A 29 8.50 6.46 16.64
CA ARG A 29 9.24 6.89 15.45
C ARG A 29 8.48 6.60 14.17
N MET A 30 7.82 5.45 14.07
CA MET A 30 7.02 5.13 12.90
C MET A 30 5.72 5.95 12.81
N LEU A 31 5.09 6.29 13.95
CA LEU A 31 4.00 7.26 13.97
C LEU A 31 4.47 8.64 13.45
N TYR A 32 5.67 9.08 13.85
CA TYR A 32 6.25 10.33 13.35
C TYR A 32 6.60 10.24 11.87
N ASN A 33 7.18 9.13 11.43
CA ASN A 33 7.51 8.87 10.03
C ASN A 33 6.27 8.95 9.13
N ASN A 34 5.15 8.39 9.57
CA ASN A 34 3.88 8.49 8.86
C ASN A 34 3.38 9.94 8.65
N LEU A 35 3.87 10.91 9.42
CA LEU A 35 3.49 12.33 9.34
C LEU A 35 4.65 13.24 8.92
N ASP A 36 5.76 12.67 8.49
CA ASP A 36 6.85 13.45 7.94
C ASP A 36 6.43 14.12 6.63
N PRO A 37 6.72 15.41 6.40
CA PRO A 37 6.40 16.11 5.15
C PRO A 37 6.95 15.46 3.87
N GLU A 38 8.07 14.75 3.95
CA GLU A 38 8.64 14.00 2.83
C GLU A 38 7.85 12.72 2.54
N VAL A 39 7.13 12.19 3.53
CA VAL A 39 6.41 10.93 3.49
C VAL A 39 4.92 11.14 3.20
N ALA A 40 4.24 11.90 4.04
CA ALA A 40 2.79 12.06 4.04
C ALA A 40 2.29 13.00 2.93
N GLU A 41 1.03 12.80 2.51
CA GLU A 41 0.40 13.64 1.48
C GLU A 41 -0.13 14.97 2.01
N ILE A 42 -0.69 15.04 3.23
CA ILE A 42 -1.16 16.27 3.90
C ILE A 42 -0.99 16.11 5.44
N PRO A 43 0.25 16.09 5.96
CA PRO A 43 0.53 15.76 7.36
C PRO A 43 -0.06 16.75 8.38
N GLU A 44 -0.26 18.01 8.01
CA GLU A 44 -0.89 19.01 8.89
C GLU A 44 -2.35 18.66 9.27
N GLU A 45 -3.00 17.85 8.44
CA GLU A 45 -4.34 17.29 8.67
C GLU A 45 -4.30 15.83 9.14
N LEU A 46 -3.11 15.34 9.50
CA LEU A 46 -2.80 13.97 9.86
C LEU A 46 -2.98 12.95 8.72
N VAL A 47 -3.22 13.42 7.49
CA VAL A 47 -3.48 12.58 6.32
C VAL A 47 -2.16 12.09 5.73
N VAL A 48 -2.01 10.76 5.71
CA VAL A 48 -0.83 10.08 5.19
C VAL A 48 -1.00 9.83 3.69
N TYR A 49 -2.07 9.14 3.27
CA TYR A 49 -2.37 8.85 1.86
C TYR A 49 -3.80 8.32 1.65
N GLY A 50 -4.20 8.16 0.37
CA GLY A 50 -5.40 7.41 -0.02
C GLY A 50 -6.72 8.08 0.35
N GLY A 51 -6.94 9.30 -0.13
CA GLY A 51 -8.04 10.14 0.32
C GLY A 51 -7.74 10.68 1.72
N ILE A 52 -8.57 10.31 2.70
CA ILE A 52 -8.49 10.80 4.10
C ILE A 52 -7.84 9.79 5.07
N GLY A 53 -6.94 8.92 4.58
CA GLY A 53 -6.24 7.94 5.42
C GLY A 53 -5.30 8.62 6.42
N LYS A 54 -5.62 8.57 7.72
CA LYS A 54 -4.93 9.33 8.77
C LYS A 54 -4.11 8.47 9.73
N ALA A 55 -3.08 9.08 10.32
CA ALA A 55 -2.23 8.44 11.34
C ALA A 55 -2.84 8.45 12.75
N ALA A 56 -3.62 9.49 13.07
CA ALA A 56 -4.37 9.63 14.33
C ALA A 56 -5.68 10.36 14.07
N ARG A 57 -6.67 10.20 14.95
CA ARG A 57 -8.03 10.73 14.72
C ARG A 57 -8.04 12.25 14.58
N ASN A 58 -7.32 12.89 15.48
CA ASN A 58 -7.15 14.34 15.59
C ASN A 58 -5.87 14.61 16.40
N TRP A 59 -5.46 15.87 16.47
CA TRP A 59 -4.22 16.26 17.15
C TRP A 59 -4.22 15.94 18.65
N GLU A 60 -5.37 16.04 19.33
CA GLU A 60 -5.51 15.63 20.73
C GLU A 60 -5.20 14.13 20.91
N SER A 61 -5.73 13.29 20.01
CA SER A 61 -5.47 11.86 20.01
C SER A 61 -4.00 11.56 19.70
N PHE A 62 -3.39 12.29 18.75
CA PHE A 62 -1.97 12.17 18.45
C PHE A 62 -1.10 12.47 19.68
N ASP A 63 -1.37 13.58 20.37
CA ASP A 63 -0.61 13.98 21.56
C ASP A 63 -0.78 12.98 22.71
N ALA A 64 -1.99 12.45 22.88
CA ALA A 64 -2.26 11.40 23.86
C ALA A 64 -1.54 10.08 23.52
N ILE A 65 -1.45 9.69 22.24
CA ILE A 65 -0.70 8.51 21.80
C ILE A 65 0.77 8.68 22.13
N VAL A 66 1.36 9.82 21.74
CA VAL A 66 2.77 10.15 22.02
C VAL A 66 3.06 10.11 23.51
N HIS A 67 2.22 10.75 24.33
CA HIS A 67 2.38 10.75 25.78
C HIS A 67 2.29 9.33 26.35
N THR A 68 1.34 8.51 25.86
CA THR A 68 1.17 7.13 26.32
C THR A 68 2.39 6.29 25.96
N LEU A 69 2.89 6.35 24.73
CA LEU A 69 4.06 5.59 24.27
C LEU A 69 5.32 5.90 25.08
N ARG A 70 5.56 7.16 25.45
CA ARG A 70 6.69 7.54 26.30
C ARG A 70 6.64 6.92 27.70
N ASN A 71 5.44 6.59 28.19
CA ASN A 71 5.21 6.06 29.54
C ASN A 71 4.88 4.56 29.58
N LEU A 72 4.62 3.94 28.43
CA LEU A 72 4.20 2.54 28.31
C LEU A 72 5.30 1.58 28.75
N GLU A 73 4.99 0.65 29.65
CA GLU A 73 5.94 -0.36 30.13
C GLU A 73 6.15 -1.50 29.11
N ASN A 74 7.20 -2.29 29.34
CA ASN A 74 7.54 -3.45 28.49
C ASN A 74 6.55 -4.61 28.62
N ASP A 75 5.73 -4.66 29.67
CA ASP A 75 4.69 -5.67 29.88
C ASP A 75 3.28 -5.07 29.80
N GLU A 76 3.13 -3.93 29.14
CA GLU A 76 1.85 -3.28 28.87
C GLU A 76 1.53 -3.24 27.37
N THR A 77 0.23 -3.09 27.08
CA THR A 77 -0.31 -2.93 25.74
C THR A 77 -1.29 -1.76 25.70
N MET A 78 -1.04 -0.79 24.81
CA MET A 78 -1.96 0.30 24.50
C MET A 78 -3.00 -0.16 23.45
N LEU A 79 -4.25 0.22 23.65
CA LEU A 79 -5.34 0.00 22.70
C LEU A 79 -5.65 1.29 21.94
N VAL A 80 -5.64 1.22 20.61
CA VAL A 80 -6.00 2.33 19.72
C VAL A 80 -7.27 1.98 18.96
N GLN A 81 -8.32 2.75 19.19
CA GLN A 81 -9.60 2.62 18.50
C GLN A 81 -9.75 3.77 17.53
N SER A 82 -9.84 3.50 16.22
CA SER A 82 -9.92 4.51 15.15
C SER A 82 -9.04 5.73 15.42
N GLY A 83 -7.73 5.50 15.58
CA GLY A 83 -6.72 6.55 15.81
C GLY A 83 -6.78 7.29 17.14
N LYS A 84 -7.51 6.77 18.15
CA LYS A 84 -7.59 7.33 19.50
C LYS A 84 -7.06 6.31 20.53
N PRO A 85 -6.16 6.70 21.46
CA PRO A 85 -5.71 5.82 22.53
C PRO A 85 -6.83 5.72 23.58
N VAL A 86 -7.36 4.52 23.82
CA VAL A 86 -8.58 4.32 24.66
C VAL A 86 -8.31 3.55 25.95
N GLY A 87 -7.16 2.91 26.08
CA GLY A 87 -6.79 2.19 27.31
C GLY A 87 -5.40 1.60 27.22
N VAL A 88 -4.83 1.30 28.38
CA VAL A 88 -3.59 0.55 28.56
C VAL A 88 -3.88 -0.57 29.53
N PHE A 89 -3.49 -1.79 29.19
CA PHE A 89 -3.64 -2.96 30.05
C PHE A 89 -2.31 -3.68 30.20
N LYS A 90 -2.10 -4.25 31.39
CA LYS A 90 -0.97 -5.14 31.63
C LYS A 90 -1.17 -6.45 30.87
N THR A 91 -0.16 -6.84 30.11
CA THR A 91 -0.08 -8.09 29.34
C THR A 91 1.21 -8.84 29.73
N HIS A 92 2.18 -8.95 28.82
CA HIS A 92 3.48 -9.56 29.05
C HIS A 92 4.47 -9.11 27.96
N LYS A 93 5.78 -9.28 28.22
CA LYS A 93 6.85 -8.79 27.33
C LYS A 93 6.79 -9.31 25.89
N ALA A 94 6.33 -10.54 25.69
CA ALA A 94 6.19 -11.12 24.34
C ALA A 94 4.92 -10.66 23.59
N ALA A 95 3.94 -10.03 24.26
CA ALA A 95 2.74 -9.51 23.59
C ALA A 95 3.05 -8.27 22.76
N PRO A 96 2.16 -7.84 21.86
CA PRO A 96 2.26 -6.52 21.22
C PRO A 96 2.21 -5.37 22.23
N ARG A 97 2.99 -4.31 21.99
CA ARG A 97 2.91 -3.04 22.73
C ARG A 97 1.69 -2.23 22.34
N VAL A 98 1.21 -2.37 21.10
CA VAL A 98 0.01 -1.67 20.62
C VAL A 98 -0.91 -2.62 19.86
N LEU A 99 -2.20 -2.55 20.14
CA LEU A 99 -3.26 -3.17 19.36
C LEU A 99 -4.16 -2.08 18.78
N LEU A 100 -4.41 -2.15 17.47
CA LEU A 100 -5.18 -1.14 16.75
C LEU A 100 -6.40 -1.74 16.08
N SER A 101 -7.56 -1.09 16.23
CA SER A 101 -8.77 -1.40 15.47
C SER A 101 -9.32 -0.12 14.85
N ASN A 102 -9.14 0.05 13.55
CA ASN A 102 -9.47 1.30 12.85
C ASN A 102 -10.59 1.11 11.82
N SER A 103 -11.54 2.04 11.81
CA SER A 103 -12.60 2.15 10.79
C SER A 103 -13.59 0.98 10.73
N VAL A 104 -13.53 0.04 11.66
CA VAL A 104 -14.44 -1.11 11.74
C VAL A 104 -15.86 -0.64 12.04
N LEU A 105 -16.81 -1.07 11.20
CA LEU A 105 -18.23 -0.82 11.35
C LEU A 105 -18.98 -2.15 11.24
N VAL A 106 -20.11 -2.25 11.96
CA VAL A 106 -21.02 -3.39 11.79
C VAL A 106 -21.49 -3.43 10.33
N PRO A 107 -21.51 -4.60 9.64
CA PRO A 107 -21.63 -4.66 8.19
C PRO A 107 -22.76 -3.84 7.56
N LYS A 108 -23.95 -3.80 8.19
CA LYS A 108 -25.09 -3.04 7.66
C LYS A 108 -24.86 -1.51 7.63
N TRP A 109 -23.94 -1.02 8.45
CA TRP A 109 -23.54 0.37 8.58
C TRP A 109 -22.17 0.67 7.95
N ALA A 110 -21.55 -0.32 7.32
CA ALA A 110 -20.22 -0.21 6.70
C ALA A 110 -20.30 0.50 5.33
N ASN A 111 -20.64 1.79 5.34
CA ASN A 111 -20.69 2.63 4.15
C ASN A 111 -20.16 4.04 4.45
N TRP A 112 -19.84 4.80 3.40
CA TRP A 112 -19.26 6.14 3.54
C TRP A 112 -20.21 7.14 4.21
N GLU A 113 -21.52 7.06 3.94
CA GLU A 113 -22.51 7.96 4.55
C GLU A 113 -22.46 7.89 6.09
N HIS A 114 -22.54 6.68 6.65
CA HIS A 114 -22.48 6.49 8.08
C HIS A 114 -21.08 6.76 8.65
N PHE A 115 -20.02 6.41 7.91
CA PHE A 115 -18.65 6.78 8.28
C PHE A 115 -18.52 8.30 8.48
N HIS A 116 -18.99 9.11 7.53
CA HIS A 116 -18.91 10.57 7.59
C HIS A 116 -19.80 11.15 8.70
N GLU A 117 -20.98 10.57 8.95
CA GLU A 117 -21.82 10.93 10.09
C GLU A 117 -21.07 10.79 11.43
N LEU A 118 -20.31 9.70 11.61
CA LEU A 118 -19.50 9.46 12.80
C LEU A 118 -18.25 10.35 12.85
N ASP A 119 -17.60 10.58 11.70
CA ASP A 119 -16.41 11.44 11.61
C ASP A 119 -16.74 12.88 12.00
N GLN A 120 -17.87 13.42 11.54
CA GLN A 120 -18.36 14.75 11.94
C GLN A 120 -18.64 14.86 13.45
N LYS A 121 -18.96 13.75 14.12
CA LYS A 121 -19.12 13.65 15.58
C LYS A 121 -17.80 13.44 16.33
N GLY A 122 -16.66 13.36 15.62
CA GLY A 122 -15.34 13.06 16.18
C GLY A 122 -15.17 11.60 16.62
N LEU A 123 -16.00 10.69 16.10
CA LEU A 123 -16.06 9.28 16.50
C LEU A 123 -15.32 8.34 15.54
N MET A 124 -14.93 8.81 14.35
CA MET A 124 -14.26 8.00 13.35
C MET A 124 -12.92 8.55 12.87
N MET A 125 -12.15 7.64 12.29
CA MET A 125 -10.94 7.91 11.53
C MET A 125 -10.85 6.83 10.46
N TYR A 126 -10.46 7.22 9.24
CA TYR A 126 -10.15 6.26 8.18
C TYR A 126 -8.68 5.86 8.31
N GLY A 127 -8.43 4.59 8.63
CA GLY A 127 -7.08 4.08 8.84
C GLY A 127 -6.34 3.70 7.56
N GLN A 128 -7.04 3.66 6.41
CA GLN A 128 -6.54 3.01 5.20
C GLN A 128 -5.96 1.63 5.60
N MET A 129 -4.81 1.25 5.07
CA MET A 129 -4.00 0.10 5.46
C MET A 129 -2.91 0.59 6.40
N THR A 130 -1.86 1.20 5.86
CA THR A 130 -0.63 1.55 6.62
C THR A 130 -0.65 2.94 7.25
N ALA A 131 -1.67 3.76 6.98
CA ALA A 131 -1.79 5.10 7.55
C ALA A 131 -2.06 5.04 9.05
N GLY A 132 -3.14 4.36 9.45
CA GLY A 132 -3.54 4.21 10.85
C GLY A 132 -2.80 3.12 11.62
N SER A 133 -1.90 2.37 10.97
CA SER A 133 -1.08 1.31 11.58
C SER A 133 0.42 1.59 11.54
N TRP A 134 0.80 2.82 11.15
CA TRP A 134 2.15 3.36 11.33
C TRP A 134 3.26 2.52 10.69
N ILE A 135 3.10 2.18 9.41
CA ILE A 135 4.11 1.43 8.64
C ILE A 135 4.18 1.90 7.18
N TYR A 136 3.84 3.17 6.95
CA TYR A 136 3.95 3.79 5.65
C TYR A 136 5.37 4.33 5.44
N ILE A 137 5.93 4.06 4.27
CA ILE A 137 7.33 4.36 3.92
C ILE A 137 7.41 5.20 2.63
N GLY A 138 6.41 6.07 2.45
CA GLY A 138 6.23 6.84 1.23
C GLY A 138 5.80 5.97 0.05
N THR A 139 6.02 6.50 -1.15
CA THR A 139 5.64 5.89 -2.44
C THR A 139 6.29 4.52 -2.63
N GLN A 140 7.46 4.29 -2.01
CA GLN A 140 8.19 3.03 -2.12
C GLN A 140 7.36 1.84 -1.63
N GLY A 141 6.45 2.03 -0.67
CA GLY A 141 5.69 0.93 -0.06
C GLY A 141 4.90 0.06 -1.04
N ILE A 142 4.42 0.64 -2.15
CA ILE A 142 3.68 -0.06 -3.21
C ILE A 142 4.52 -0.31 -4.46
N LEU A 143 5.68 0.34 -4.60
CA LEU A 143 6.46 0.35 -5.84
C LEU A 143 6.76 -1.05 -6.36
N GLN A 144 7.22 -1.97 -5.50
CA GLN A 144 7.50 -3.33 -5.97
C GLN A 144 6.23 -4.07 -6.39
N GLY A 145 5.10 -3.88 -5.71
CA GLY A 145 3.84 -4.49 -6.13
C GLY A 145 3.41 -4.02 -7.53
N THR A 146 3.60 -2.74 -7.81
CA THR A 146 3.34 -2.16 -9.13
C THR A 146 4.34 -2.65 -10.17
N TYR A 147 5.61 -2.70 -9.82
CA TYR A 147 6.66 -3.28 -10.67
C TYR A 147 6.36 -4.73 -11.03
N GLU A 148 6.03 -5.59 -10.05
CA GLU A 148 5.71 -7.01 -10.25
C GLU A 148 4.43 -7.20 -11.08
N THR A 149 3.44 -6.32 -10.90
CA THR A 149 2.22 -6.34 -11.72
C THR A 149 2.56 -6.11 -13.18
N PHE A 150 3.33 -5.05 -13.49
CA PHE A 150 3.75 -4.76 -14.85
C PHE A 150 4.75 -5.78 -15.40
N ALA A 151 5.63 -6.35 -14.58
CA ALA A 151 6.55 -7.41 -14.97
C ALA A 151 5.81 -8.70 -15.35
N ALA A 152 4.83 -9.11 -14.55
CA ALA A 152 3.98 -10.26 -14.83
C ALA A 152 3.11 -10.04 -16.08
N LEU A 153 2.57 -8.84 -16.26
CA LEU A 153 1.86 -8.44 -17.47
C LEU A 153 2.77 -8.49 -18.70
N ALA A 154 3.98 -7.92 -18.62
CA ALA A 154 4.98 -7.94 -19.69
C ALA A 154 5.38 -9.37 -20.07
N LYS A 155 5.56 -10.26 -19.07
CA LYS A 155 5.83 -11.68 -19.29
C LYS A 155 4.68 -12.38 -20.04
N LYS A 156 3.44 -12.03 -19.73
CA LYS A 156 2.25 -12.65 -20.31
C LYS A 156 1.92 -12.12 -21.71
N HIS A 157 2.21 -10.85 -22.00
CA HIS A 157 1.70 -10.16 -23.20
C HIS A 157 2.78 -9.57 -24.11
N PHE A 158 3.98 -9.27 -23.60
CA PHE A 158 5.00 -8.46 -24.29
C PHE A 158 6.42 -9.05 -24.22
N ASN A 159 6.55 -10.38 -24.29
CA ASN A 159 7.86 -11.06 -24.29
C ASN A 159 8.78 -10.66 -23.11
N ASN A 160 8.20 -10.50 -21.92
CA ASN A 160 8.92 -10.25 -20.66
C ASN A 160 9.64 -8.88 -20.59
N SER A 161 9.14 -7.88 -21.32
CA SER A 161 9.61 -6.49 -21.27
C SER A 161 8.54 -5.52 -21.75
N LEU A 162 8.45 -4.31 -21.17
CA LEU A 162 7.56 -3.25 -21.66
C LEU A 162 8.23 -2.32 -22.68
N LYS A 163 9.49 -2.57 -23.04
CA LYS A 163 10.18 -1.83 -24.12
C LYS A 163 9.34 -1.76 -25.40
N GLY A 164 9.09 -0.55 -25.88
CA GLY A 164 8.30 -0.30 -27.07
C GLY A 164 6.78 -0.29 -26.84
N THR A 165 6.33 -0.26 -25.59
CA THR A 165 4.91 -0.11 -25.22
C THR A 165 4.63 1.25 -24.57
N ILE A 166 3.39 1.73 -24.67
CA ILE A 166 2.86 2.90 -23.97
C ILE A 166 1.74 2.45 -23.03
N THR A 167 1.91 2.79 -21.76
CA THR A 167 0.91 2.64 -20.70
C THR A 167 0.18 3.96 -20.47
N LEU A 168 -1.14 3.92 -20.35
CA LEU A 168 -1.98 5.03 -19.90
C LEU A 168 -2.49 4.72 -18.49
N THR A 169 -2.38 5.68 -17.59
CA THR A 169 -2.98 5.60 -16.25
C THR A 169 -3.35 6.97 -15.72
N ALA A 170 -3.96 7.01 -14.54
CA ALA A 170 -4.20 8.22 -13.78
C ALA A 170 -3.97 8.05 -12.27
N GLY A 171 -3.83 9.19 -11.58
CA GLY A 171 -3.60 9.28 -10.15
C GLY A 171 -2.12 9.20 -9.78
N LEU A 172 -1.55 10.35 -9.41
CA LEU A 172 -0.19 10.54 -8.92
C LEU A 172 -0.21 10.95 -7.45
N GLY A 173 -1.05 10.28 -6.65
CA GLY A 173 -1.07 10.42 -5.18
C GLY A 173 0.06 9.65 -4.49
N GLY A 174 -0.02 9.47 -3.16
CA GLY A 174 1.01 8.78 -2.37
C GLY A 174 1.38 7.38 -2.91
N MET A 175 0.36 6.59 -3.27
CA MET A 175 0.54 5.26 -3.87
C MET A 175 0.58 5.33 -5.41
N GLY A 176 -0.33 6.12 -6.01
CA GLY A 176 -0.43 6.37 -7.45
C GLY A 176 0.86 6.86 -8.11
N GLY A 177 1.66 7.62 -7.35
CA GLY A 177 2.96 8.10 -7.78
C GLY A 177 4.00 7.02 -8.03
N ALA A 178 3.76 5.77 -7.64
CA ALA A 178 4.68 4.65 -7.92
C ALA A 178 4.54 4.10 -9.34
N GLN A 179 3.39 4.34 -9.99
CA GLN A 179 3.09 3.84 -11.34
C GLN A 179 4.13 4.23 -12.38
N PRO A 180 4.58 5.50 -12.46
CA PRO A 180 5.44 5.90 -13.54
C PRO A 180 6.81 5.23 -13.45
N LEU A 181 7.41 5.22 -12.26
CA LEU A 181 8.67 4.50 -11.99
C LEU A 181 8.54 2.99 -12.21
N ALA A 182 7.43 2.36 -11.81
CA ALA A 182 7.23 0.92 -12.01
C ALA A 182 7.19 0.52 -13.49
N VAL A 183 6.59 1.35 -14.35
CA VAL A 183 6.57 1.11 -15.81
C VAL A 183 7.96 1.32 -16.41
N THR A 184 8.68 2.39 -16.02
CA THR A 184 10.02 2.66 -16.55
C THR A 184 11.05 1.63 -16.10
N MET A 185 10.95 1.09 -14.88
CA MET A 185 11.75 -0.06 -14.42
C MET A 185 11.49 -1.35 -15.23
N ASN A 186 10.32 -1.46 -15.86
CA ASN A 186 10.00 -2.53 -16.82
C ASN A 186 10.37 -2.18 -18.27
N GLY A 187 11.00 -1.03 -18.50
CA GLY A 187 11.45 -0.55 -19.80
C GLY A 187 10.38 0.15 -20.64
N GLY A 188 9.20 0.40 -20.08
CA GLY A 188 8.06 0.97 -20.81
C GLY A 188 8.00 2.49 -20.80
N VAL A 189 7.09 3.03 -21.62
CA VAL A 189 6.69 4.43 -21.59
C VAL A 189 5.33 4.54 -20.90
N VAL A 190 5.11 5.61 -20.14
CA VAL A 190 3.86 5.83 -19.43
C VAL A 190 3.41 7.29 -19.48
N ILE A 191 2.14 7.50 -19.78
CA ILE A 191 1.43 8.77 -19.57
C ILE A 191 0.54 8.58 -18.35
N ALA A 192 0.84 9.32 -17.28
CA ALA A 192 0.08 9.30 -16.04
C ALA A 192 -0.66 10.64 -15.88
N VAL A 193 -1.99 10.60 -15.95
CA VAL A 193 -2.84 11.79 -15.83
C VAL A 193 -3.06 12.13 -14.36
N ASP A 194 -2.86 13.38 -13.97
CA ASP A 194 -3.26 13.86 -12.65
C ASP A 194 -3.81 15.30 -12.75
N VAL A 195 -4.84 15.59 -11.98
CA VAL A 195 -5.54 16.89 -12.00
C VAL A 195 -4.84 17.94 -11.14
N ASP A 196 -3.93 17.52 -10.26
CA ASP A 196 -3.25 18.35 -9.29
C ASP A 196 -1.75 18.52 -9.60
N ALA A 197 -1.41 19.75 -10.02
CA ALA A 197 -0.04 20.13 -10.33
C ALA A 197 0.93 20.00 -9.14
N GLU A 198 0.45 20.14 -7.90
CA GLU A 198 1.28 19.95 -6.71
C GLU A 198 1.62 18.46 -6.51
N ARG A 199 0.66 17.57 -6.79
CA ARG A 199 0.90 16.11 -6.75
C ARG A 199 1.91 15.71 -7.81
N ILE A 200 1.79 16.22 -9.03
CA ILE A 200 2.77 16.01 -10.11
C ILE A 200 4.16 16.47 -9.67
N GLN A 201 4.26 17.70 -9.14
CA GLN A 201 5.55 18.27 -8.73
C GLN A 201 6.23 17.40 -7.67
N LYS A 202 5.48 16.91 -6.67
CA LYS A 202 6.03 16.02 -5.65
C LYS A 202 6.65 14.74 -6.23
N ARG A 203 6.14 14.21 -7.36
CA ARG A 203 6.65 12.98 -7.99
C ARG A 203 7.91 13.24 -8.80
N LEU A 204 8.03 14.43 -9.40
CA LEU A 204 9.29 14.89 -9.99
C LEU A 204 10.37 15.08 -8.90
N ASP A 205 10.02 15.77 -7.81
CA ASP A 205 10.96 16.07 -6.72
C ASP A 205 11.48 14.79 -6.05
N THR A 206 10.63 13.77 -5.95
CA THR A 206 10.98 12.45 -5.38
C THR A 206 11.51 11.45 -6.42
N LYS A 207 11.69 11.87 -7.68
CA LYS A 207 12.22 11.05 -8.79
C LYS A 207 11.38 9.82 -9.15
N TYR A 208 10.08 9.88 -8.88
CA TYR A 208 9.12 8.83 -9.27
C TYR A 208 8.47 9.09 -10.63
N CYS A 209 8.73 10.26 -11.24
CA CYS A 209 8.32 10.62 -12.59
C CYS A 209 9.43 11.45 -13.24
N ASP A 210 9.60 11.34 -14.57
CA ASP A 210 10.72 11.98 -15.29
C ASP A 210 10.37 13.40 -15.74
N VAL A 211 9.22 13.56 -16.41
CA VAL A 211 8.81 14.83 -17.01
C VAL A 211 7.33 15.13 -16.77
N LYS A 212 6.93 16.39 -16.94
CA LYS A 212 5.53 16.82 -16.91
C LYS A 212 5.18 17.73 -18.08
N THR A 213 3.91 17.75 -18.46
CA THR A 213 3.32 18.71 -19.40
C THR A 213 1.83 18.89 -19.10
N ASP A 214 1.25 19.98 -19.57
CA ASP A 214 -0.20 20.25 -19.59
C ASP A 214 -0.80 20.14 -21.02
N SER A 215 0.00 19.73 -22.01
CA SER A 215 -0.43 19.52 -23.39
C SER A 215 -0.50 18.03 -23.73
N ILE A 216 -1.68 17.60 -24.22
CA ILE A 216 -1.88 16.26 -24.77
C ILE A 216 -0.93 16.01 -25.96
N GLU A 217 -0.76 17.02 -26.82
CA GLU A 217 0.09 16.93 -28.01
C GLU A 217 1.56 16.71 -27.63
N GLU A 218 2.07 17.47 -26.67
CA GLU A 218 3.44 17.32 -26.19
C GLU A 218 3.66 15.96 -25.51
N ALA A 219 2.70 15.52 -24.67
CA ALA A 219 2.76 14.21 -24.02
C ALA A 219 2.83 13.07 -25.05
N LEU A 220 2.01 13.12 -26.10
CA LEU A 220 2.00 12.11 -27.16
C LEU A 220 3.29 12.14 -28.00
N MET A 221 3.80 13.32 -28.31
CA MET A 221 5.07 13.46 -29.03
C MET A 221 6.22 12.80 -28.26
N MET A 222 6.36 13.13 -26.96
CA MET A 222 7.38 12.52 -26.09
C MET A 222 7.19 11.01 -25.96
N ALA A 223 5.94 10.54 -25.78
CA ALA A 223 5.65 9.13 -25.60
C ALA A 223 6.01 8.30 -26.84
N TYR A 224 5.62 8.75 -28.04
CA TYR A 224 5.95 8.07 -29.29
C TYR A 224 7.44 8.10 -29.58
N GLU A 225 8.12 9.23 -29.36
CA GLU A 225 9.56 9.31 -29.55
C GLU A 225 10.31 8.31 -28.64
N ALA A 226 9.96 8.27 -27.35
CA ALA A 226 10.59 7.35 -26.39
C ALA A 226 10.30 5.89 -26.74
N ARG A 227 9.04 5.57 -27.09
CA ARG A 227 8.61 4.23 -27.50
C ARG A 227 9.41 3.76 -28.72
N ASP A 228 9.51 4.59 -29.75
CA ASP A 228 10.14 4.24 -31.02
C ASP A 228 11.67 4.12 -30.88
N GLN A 229 12.27 4.87 -29.95
CA GLN A 229 13.68 4.71 -29.56
C GLN A 229 13.92 3.54 -28.59
N GLY A 230 12.85 2.93 -28.07
CA GLY A 230 12.91 1.88 -27.06
C GLY A 230 13.55 2.34 -25.75
N LYS A 231 13.31 3.59 -25.35
CA LYS A 231 13.77 4.17 -24.09
C LYS A 231 12.59 4.26 -23.11
N PRO A 232 12.78 3.89 -21.83
CA PRO A 232 11.75 4.13 -20.83
C PRO A 232 11.57 5.63 -20.60
N LEU A 233 10.32 6.07 -20.42
CA LEU A 233 10.01 7.46 -20.10
C LEU A 233 8.67 7.55 -19.37
N SER A 234 8.63 8.31 -18.28
CA SER A 234 7.41 8.63 -17.55
C SER A 234 7.00 10.09 -17.70
N ILE A 235 5.76 10.29 -18.13
CA ILE A 235 5.19 11.60 -18.47
C ILE A 235 3.96 11.84 -17.59
N ALA A 236 4.05 12.82 -16.69
CA ALA A 236 2.90 13.33 -15.97
C ALA A 236 2.14 14.33 -16.83
N LEU A 237 0.86 14.05 -17.12
CA LEU A 237 0.00 14.94 -17.89
C LEU A 237 -1.02 15.61 -16.95
N LEU A 238 -0.94 16.94 -16.83
CA LEU A 238 -1.89 17.71 -16.04
C LEU A 238 -3.26 17.70 -16.74
N GLY A 239 -4.28 17.14 -16.08
CA GLY A 239 -5.64 17.06 -16.61
C GLY A 239 -6.56 16.14 -15.81
N ASN A 240 -7.84 16.10 -16.17
CA ASN A 240 -8.80 15.18 -15.56
C ASN A 240 -8.87 13.89 -16.39
N ALA A 241 -8.67 12.72 -15.76
CA ALA A 241 -8.68 11.43 -16.44
C ALA A 241 -9.99 11.13 -17.18
N ALA A 242 -11.14 11.53 -16.61
CA ALA A 242 -12.46 11.34 -17.22
C ALA A 242 -12.63 12.14 -18.54
N GLU A 243 -11.83 13.17 -18.75
CA GLU A 243 -11.79 13.95 -19.99
C GLU A 243 -10.68 13.46 -20.92
N VAL A 244 -9.44 13.41 -20.40
CA VAL A 244 -8.23 13.11 -21.17
C VAL A 244 -8.32 11.73 -21.83
N HIS A 245 -8.81 10.70 -21.13
CA HIS A 245 -8.87 9.34 -21.69
C HIS A 245 -9.82 9.27 -22.89
N HIS A 246 -10.97 9.97 -22.82
CA HIS A 246 -11.89 10.10 -23.95
C HIS A 246 -11.31 10.91 -25.11
N GLU A 247 -10.52 11.94 -24.82
CA GLU A 247 -9.83 12.71 -25.85
C GLU A 247 -8.78 11.87 -26.59
N LEU A 248 -8.01 11.04 -25.88
CA LEU A 248 -7.08 10.09 -26.49
C LEU A 248 -7.80 9.06 -27.37
N LEU A 249 -8.98 8.57 -26.95
CA LEU A 249 -9.82 7.68 -27.75
C LEU A 249 -10.32 8.35 -29.04
N LYS A 250 -10.81 9.59 -28.97
CA LYS A 250 -11.27 10.36 -30.15
C LYS A 250 -10.16 10.56 -31.17
N ARG A 251 -8.93 10.75 -30.69
CA ARG A 251 -7.73 10.92 -31.52
C ARG A 251 -7.15 9.61 -32.04
N ASN A 252 -7.75 8.46 -31.70
CA ASN A 252 -7.27 7.12 -32.06
C ASN A 252 -5.81 6.87 -31.65
N VAL A 253 -5.44 7.36 -30.47
CA VAL A 253 -4.10 7.13 -29.90
C VAL A 253 -3.93 5.64 -29.63
N GLN A 254 -2.79 5.09 -30.04
CA GLN A 254 -2.43 3.70 -29.76
C GLN A 254 -1.85 3.59 -28.35
N ILE A 255 -2.57 2.88 -27.48
CA ILE A 255 -2.18 2.59 -26.11
C ILE A 255 -2.13 1.07 -25.94
N ASP A 256 -1.04 0.55 -25.37
CA ASP A 256 -0.86 -0.89 -25.20
C ASP A 256 -1.48 -1.39 -23.89
N ILE A 257 -1.39 -0.57 -22.84
CA ILE A 257 -1.83 -0.93 -21.48
C ILE A 257 -2.63 0.22 -20.87
N VAL A 258 -3.76 -0.07 -20.23
CA VAL A 258 -4.56 0.91 -19.48
C VAL A 258 -4.85 0.40 -18.07
N THR A 259 -4.70 1.28 -17.09
CA THR A 259 -5.09 1.05 -15.69
C THR A 259 -5.46 2.37 -15.03
N ASP A 260 -5.88 2.36 -13.76
CA ASP A 260 -6.15 3.58 -12.99
C ASP A 260 -5.77 3.40 -11.51
N GLN A 261 -5.28 4.49 -10.89
CA GLN A 261 -5.01 4.55 -9.45
C GLN A 261 -5.43 5.90 -8.84
N THR A 262 -6.43 6.56 -9.42
CA THR A 262 -7.15 7.64 -8.71
C THR A 262 -7.74 7.13 -7.40
N SER A 263 -8.09 8.02 -6.47
CA SER A 263 -8.70 7.60 -5.19
C SER A 263 -10.23 7.38 -5.33
N ALA A 264 -10.62 6.55 -6.30
CA ALA A 264 -12.02 6.22 -6.60
C ALA A 264 -12.77 5.58 -5.42
N HIS A 265 -12.04 5.01 -4.46
CA HIS A 265 -12.58 4.36 -3.27
C HIS A 265 -13.31 5.31 -2.31
N ASP A 266 -13.07 6.61 -2.43
CA ASP A 266 -13.71 7.67 -1.65
C ASP A 266 -14.24 8.75 -2.61
N PRO A 267 -15.47 8.59 -3.13
CA PRO A 267 -16.05 9.52 -4.09
C PRO A 267 -16.18 10.97 -3.58
N LEU A 268 -16.14 11.20 -2.27
CA LEU A 268 -16.26 12.55 -1.70
C LEU A 268 -14.91 13.28 -1.67
N ASN A 269 -13.82 12.55 -1.37
CA ASN A 269 -12.51 13.18 -1.14
C ASN A 269 -11.46 12.84 -2.19
N GLY A 270 -11.67 11.80 -2.99
CA GLY A 270 -10.60 11.17 -3.78
C GLY A 270 -10.68 11.32 -5.30
N TYR A 271 -11.83 11.73 -5.87
CA TYR A 271 -12.00 11.88 -7.31
C TYR A 271 -12.58 13.26 -7.65
N VAL A 272 -11.91 14.03 -8.51
CA VAL A 272 -12.37 15.36 -8.92
C VAL A 272 -13.35 15.21 -10.09
N PRO A 273 -14.60 15.70 -9.99
CA PRO A 273 -15.53 15.67 -11.11
C PRO A 273 -14.98 16.39 -12.35
N GLU A 274 -15.28 15.85 -13.53
CA GLU A 274 -14.97 16.48 -14.81
C GLU A 274 -15.57 17.90 -14.88
N GLY A 275 -14.81 18.84 -15.46
CA GLY A 275 -15.25 20.23 -15.65
C GLY A 275 -15.09 21.14 -14.44
N TYR A 276 -14.49 20.66 -13.34
CA TYR A 276 -14.19 21.46 -12.15
C TYR A 276 -12.68 21.65 -11.99
N SER A 277 -12.25 22.87 -11.72
CA SER A 277 -10.93 23.13 -11.14
C SER A 277 -10.85 22.61 -9.70
N LEU A 278 -9.63 22.45 -9.17
CA LEU A 278 -9.44 22.04 -7.77
C LEU A 278 -10.13 22.98 -6.76
N THR A 279 -10.14 24.29 -7.05
CA THR A 279 -10.78 25.29 -6.19
C THR A 279 -12.30 25.12 -6.21
N GLU A 280 -12.92 25.03 -7.39
CA GLU A 280 -14.37 24.85 -7.51
C GLU A 280 -14.80 23.50 -6.92
N ALA A 281 -14.01 22.45 -7.13
CA ALA A 281 -14.23 21.14 -6.54
C ALA A 281 -14.19 21.19 -5.00
N ALA A 282 -13.22 21.91 -4.41
CA ALA A 282 -13.12 22.08 -2.96
C ALA A 282 -14.32 22.87 -2.39
N GLU A 283 -14.75 23.93 -3.08
CA GLU A 283 -15.93 24.71 -2.69
C GLU A 283 -17.21 23.87 -2.77
N LEU A 284 -17.41 23.14 -3.86
CA LEU A 284 -18.57 22.25 -4.03
C LEU A 284 -18.59 21.15 -2.97
N ARG A 285 -17.45 20.53 -2.67
CA ARG A 285 -17.33 19.49 -1.65
C ARG A 285 -17.80 19.98 -0.27
N GLN A 286 -17.51 21.24 0.07
CA GLN A 286 -17.92 21.83 1.34
C GLN A 286 -19.40 22.24 1.35
N GLN A 287 -19.90 22.81 0.25
CA GLN A 287 -21.25 23.36 0.18
C GLN A 287 -22.32 22.28 -0.02
N ASP A 288 -22.06 21.31 -0.90
CA ASP A 288 -22.96 20.21 -1.21
C ASP A 288 -22.17 18.90 -1.43
N PRO A 289 -21.78 18.21 -0.34
CA PRO A 289 -21.05 16.93 -0.39
C PRO A 289 -21.79 15.87 -1.22
N LYS A 290 -23.11 15.89 -1.23
CA LYS A 290 -23.94 14.91 -1.94
C LYS A 290 -23.90 15.13 -3.45
N ALA A 291 -24.03 16.39 -3.88
CA ALA A 291 -23.86 16.74 -5.30
C ALA A 291 -22.44 16.43 -5.77
N TYR A 292 -21.41 16.77 -4.98
CA TYR A 292 -20.01 16.45 -5.28
C TYR A 292 -19.81 14.95 -5.51
N THR A 293 -20.31 14.13 -4.57
CA THR A 293 -20.22 12.67 -4.64
C THR A 293 -20.87 12.13 -5.91
N THR A 294 -22.10 12.58 -6.20
CA THR A 294 -22.85 12.15 -7.39
C THR A 294 -22.11 12.50 -8.69
N LEU A 295 -21.54 13.71 -8.77
CA LEU A 295 -20.80 14.15 -9.95
C LEU A 295 -19.49 13.38 -10.11
N SER A 296 -18.80 13.08 -9.01
CA SER A 296 -17.57 12.28 -9.01
C SER A 296 -17.83 10.87 -9.50
N GLN A 297 -18.91 10.23 -9.02
CA GLN A 297 -19.34 8.89 -9.46
C GLN A 297 -19.66 8.86 -10.96
N LYS A 298 -20.39 9.86 -11.47
CA LYS A 298 -20.65 9.98 -12.92
C LYS A 298 -19.38 10.15 -13.74
N SER A 299 -18.41 10.93 -13.27
CA SER A 299 -17.11 11.07 -13.94
C SER A 299 -16.30 9.77 -13.90
N MET A 300 -16.37 9.00 -12.81
CA MET A 300 -15.76 7.66 -12.73
C MET A 300 -16.42 6.68 -13.69
N ALA A 301 -17.75 6.69 -13.82
CA ALA A 301 -18.47 5.88 -14.81
C ALA A 301 -17.99 6.17 -16.23
N LYS A 302 -17.95 7.47 -16.60
CA LYS A 302 -17.39 7.91 -17.89
C LYS A 302 -15.93 7.48 -18.07
N HIS A 303 -15.10 7.57 -17.03
CA HIS A 303 -13.71 7.12 -17.10
C HIS A 303 -13.61 5.61 -17.38
N VAL A 304 -14.40 4.79 -16.70
CA VAL A 304 -14.42 3.33 -16.94
C VAL A 304 -14.94 2.98 -18.33
N GLU A 305 -15.91 3.72 -18.88
CA GLU A 305 -16.33 3.56 -20.28
C GLU A 305 -15.16 3.76 -21.26
N ALA A 306 -14.25 4.71 -20.99
CA ALA A 306 -13.05 4.88 -21.80
C ALA A 306 -12.09 3.68 -21.66
N MET A 307 -11.90 3.18 -20.45
CA MET A 307 -11.06 1.99 -20.20
C MET A 307 -11.61 0.76 -20.95
N LEU A 308 -12.93 0.55 -20.93
CA LEU A 308 -13.60 -0.51 -21.69
C LEU A 308 -13.42 -0.34 -23.20
N GLU A 309 -13.51 0.89 -23.71
CA GLU A 309 -13.29 1.15 -25.13
C GLU A 309 -11.84 0.92 -25.56
N PHE A 310 -10.85 1.24 -24.71
CA PHE A 310 -9.46 0.85 -24.96
C PHE A 310 -9.30 -0.69 -25.00
N GLN A 311 -9.95 -1.41 -24.08
CA GLN A 311 -9.97 -2.87 -24.09
C GLN A 311 -10.55 -3.43 -25.40
N ASN A 312 -11.67 -2.87 -25.86
CA ASN A 312 -12.31 -3.25 -27.13
C ASN A 312 -11.41 -3.00 -28.35
N ARG A 313 -10.54 -1.99 -28.28
CA ARG A 313 -9.54 -1.67 -29.31
C ARG A 313 -8.26 -2.50 -29.20
N GLY A 314 -8.16 -3.39 -28.21
CA GLY A 314 -7.07 -4.36 -28.06
C GLY A 314 -6.02 -4.00 -27.02
N SER A 315 -6.17 -2.91 -26.27
CA SER A 315 -5.30 -2.60 -25.13
C SER A 315 -5.50 -3.63 -24.01
N ILE A 316 -4.43 -3.94 -23.27
CA ILE A 316 -4.54 -4.74 -22.06
C ILE A 316 -5.01 -3.83 -20.93
N VAL A 317 -6.20 -4.11 -20.38
CA VAL A 317 -6.82 -3.26 -19.34
C VAL A 317 -6.97 -4.06 -18.05
N PHE A 318 -6.71 -3.42 -16.92
CA PHE A 318 -6.93 -4.00 -15.60
C PHE A 318 -7.24 -2.92 -14.55
N ASP A 319 -7.88 -3.34 -13.46
CA ASP A 319 -8.14 -2.52 -12.27
C ASP A 319 -7.00 -2.66 -11.27
N TYR A 320 -6.54 -1.53 -10.73
CA TYR A 320 -5.42 -1.48 -9.78
C TYR A 320 -5.84 -1.17 -8.35
N GLY A 321 -7.02 -1.67 -7.97
CA GLY A 321 -7.39 -1.85 -6.57
C GLY A 321 -7.92 -0.61 -5.87
N ASN A 322 -8.54 0.30 -6.61
CA ASN A 322 -9.19 1.52 -6.11
C ASN A 322 -10.72 1.46 -6.17
N ASN A 323 -11.30 0.33 -6.59
CA ASN A 323 -12.74 0.08 -6.66
C ASN A 323 -13.49 0.89 -7.75
N ILE A 324 -12.79 1.47 -8.75
CA ILE A 324 -13.42 2.30 -9.78
C ILE A 324 -14.47 1.52 -10.61
N ARG A 325 -14.23 0.22 -10.87
CA ARG A 325 -15.20 -0.66 -11.56
C ARG A 325 -16.54 -0.75 -10.83
N GLN A 326 -16.50 -0.85 -9.49
CA GLN A 326 -17.72 -0.92 -8.69
C GLN A 326 -18.48 0.39 -8.74
N VAL A 327 -17.78 1.52 -8.63
CA VAL A 327 -18.42 2.84 -8.74
C VAL A 327 -19.11 3.00 -10.10
N ALA A 328 -18.43 2.61 -11.19
CA ALA A 328 -19.02 2.64 -12.52
C ALA A 328 -20.22 1.69 -12.65
N LYS A 329 -20.15 0.49 -12.06
CA LYS A 329 -21.26 -0.47 -12.05
C LYS A 329 -22.48 0.10 -11.32
N ASP A 330 -22.27 0.75 -10.18
CA ASP A 330 -23.33 1.36 -9.38
C ASP A 330 -24.00 2.54 -10.13
N GLU A 331 -23.26 3.23 -11.00
CA GLU A 331 -23.77 4.29 -11.89
C GLU A 331 -24.35 3.77 -13.23
N GLY A 332 -24.42 2.44 -13.42
CA GLY A 332 -25.11 1.81 -14.56
C GLY A 332 -24.21 1.36 -15.71
N VAL A 333 -22.88 1.36 -15.56
CA VAL A 333 -21.97 0.73 -16.53
C VAL A 333 -22.02 -0.79 -16.34
N ASP A 334 -22.92 -1.45 -17.07
CA ASP A 334 -23.27 -2.84 -16.79
C ASP A 334 -22.12 -3.82 -16.89
N ASN A 335 -21.16 -3.53 -17.76
CA ASN A 335 -20.02 -4.36 -18.09
C ASN A 335 -18.71 -3.80 -17.50
N ALA A 336 -18.78 -2.99 -16.43
CA ALA A 336 -17.60 -2.41 -15.76
C ALA A 336 -16.58 -3.44 -15.27
N PHE A 337 -16.97 -4.71 -15.08
CA PHE A 337 -16.09 -5.80 -14.65
C PHE A 337 -15.55 -6.65 -15.80
N ASP A 338 -15.69 -6.24 -17.07
CA ASP A 338 -15.13 -6.94 -18.24
C ASP A 338 -13.59 -6.96 -18.24
N PHE A 339 -12.94 -6.06 -17.49
CA PHE A 339 -11.52 -6.13 -17.20
C PHE A 339 -11.25 -6.58 -15.74
N PRO A 340 -10.24 -7.42 -15.51
CA PRO A 340 -9.99 -8.04 -14.21
C PRO A 340 -9.25 -7.09 -13.27
N GLY A 341 -9.30 -7.39 -11.97
CA GLY A 341 -8.36 -6.84 -11.01
C GLY A 341 -6.95 -7.39 -11.22
N PHE A 342 -5.94 -6.61 -10.86
CA PHE A 342 -4.54 -6.99 -11.03
C PHE A 342 -4.13 -8.25 -10.25
N VAL A 343 -4.79 -8.52 -9.11
CA VAL A 343 -4.44 -9.68 -8.27
C VAL A 343 -4.80 -11.02 -8.93
N PRO A 344 -6.06 -11.28 -9.32
CA PRO A 344 -6.38 -12.50 -10.06
C PRO A 344 -5.63 -12.59 -11.38
N ALA A 345 -5.35 -11.45 -12.04
CA ALA A 345 -4.69 -11.44 -13.34
C ALA A 345 -3.18 -11.74 -13.28
N TYR A 346 -2.48 -11.27 -12.24
CA TYR A 346 -1.02 -11.20 -12.22
C TYR A 346 -0.35 -11.58 -10.88
N ILE A 347 -0.90 -11.16 -9.74
CA ILE A 347 -0.18 -11.23 -8.44
C ILE A 347 -0.47 -12.49 -7.63
N ARG A 348 -1.65 -13.10 -7.77
CA ARG A 348 -2.05 -14.25 -6.93
C ARG A 348 -1.04 -15.42 -6.88
N PRO A 349 -0.32 -15.77 -7.96
CA PRO A 349 0.74 -16.78 -7.86
C PRO A 349 1.81 -16.46 -6.81
N LEU A 350 2.18 -15.19 -6.64
CA LEU A 350 3.12 -14.76 -5.60
C LEU A 350 2.52 -14.96 -4.20
N PHE A 351 1.23 -14.66 -4.02
CA PHE A 351 0.55 -14.89 -2.75
C PHE A 351 0.48 -16.37 -2.36
N CYS A 352 0.36 -17.27 -3.34
CA CYS A 352 0.39 -18.71 -3.09
C CYS A 352 1.75 -19.18 -2.51
N GLU A 353 2.85 -18.45 -2.77
CA GLU A 353 4.19 -18.69 -2.21
C GLU A 353 4.43 -17.94 -0.87
N GLY A 354 3.40 -17.25 -0.35
CA GLY A 354 3.53 -16.40 0.84
C GLY A 354 4.26 -15.07 0.59
N LYS A 355 4.52 -14.70 -0.67
CA LYS A 355 5.13 -13.40 -1.01
C LYS A 355 4.11 -12.28 -0.88
N GLY A 356 4.62 -11.09 -0.66
CA GLY A 356 3.85 -9.85 -0.58
C GLY A 356 4.77 -8.69 -0.16
N PRO A 357 4.21 -7.50 0.11
CA PRO A 357 4.95 -6.25 0.30
C PRO A 357 5.65 -6.14 1.66
N PHE A 358 6.49 -7.13 1.96
CA PHE A 358 7.40 -7.17 3.09
C PHE A 358 8.39 -6.00 3.01
N ARG A 359 8.60 -5.32 4.13
CA ARG A 359 9.39 -4.10 4.20
C ARG A 359 10.07 -3.94 5.54
N TRP A 360 11.09 -3.09 5.57
CA TRP A 360 11.72 -2.67 6.81
C TRP A 360 12.17 -1.20 6.78
N ALA A 361 12.32 -0.62 7.96
CA ALA A 361 12.73 0.77 8.15
C ALA A 361 13.84 0.87 9.22
N ALA A 362 14.87 1.66 8.94
CA ALA A 362 16.00 1.87 9.84
C ALA A 362 15.71 2.99 10.83
N LEU A 363 15.51 2.65 12.11
CA LEU A 363 15.21 3.64 13.15
C LEU A 363 16.37 4.61 13.41
N SER A 364 17.59 4.22 13.02
CA SER A 364 18.77 5.09 13.08
C SER A 364 18.60 6.35 12.24
N GLY A 365 17.77 6.32 11.20
CA GLY A 365 17.69 7.37 10.18
C GLY A 365 18.87 7.36 9.20
N ASP A 366 19.79 6.39 9.30
CA ASP A 366 20.98 6.32 8.47
C ASP A 366 20.75 5.41 7.25
N PRO A 367 20.89 5.92 6.02
CA PRO A 367 20.70 5.12 4.81
C PRO A 367 21.68 3.95 4.67
N GLU A 368 22.85 3.99 5.31
CA GLU A 368 23.81 2.89 5.25
C GLU A 368 23.28 1.62 5.92
N ASP A 369 22.36 1.74 6.89
CA ASP A 369 21.71 0.56 7.48
C ASP A 369 20.80 -0.14 6.44
N ILE A 370 20.16 0.62 5.55
CA ILE A 370 19.42 0.06 4.42
C ILE A 370 20.38 -0.53 3.38
N TYR A 371 21.46 0.16 3.03
CA TYR A 371 22.44 -0.41 2.09
C TYR A 371 23.12 -1.68 2.63
N ARG A 372 23.32 -1.78 3.95
CA ARG A 372 23.80 -3.00 4.59
C ARG A 372 22.79 -4.14 4.50
N THR A 373 21.50 -3.86 4.68
CA THR A 373 20.44 -4.86 4.51
C THR A 373 20.18 -5.22 3.05
N ASP A 374 20.39 -4.31 2.10
CA ASP A 374 20.38 -4.60 0.65
C ASP A 374 21.51 -5.60 0.29
N ARG A 375 22.71 -5.43 0.87
CA ARG A 375 23.81 -6.42 0.74
C ARG A 375 23.42 -7.76 1.38
N LEU A 376 22.77 -7.73 2.55
CA LEU A 376 22.31 -8.93 3.24
C LEU A 376 21.32 -9.75 2.39
N ILE A 377 20.43 -9.11 1.63
CA ILE A 377 19.54 -9.82 0.70
C ILE A 377 20.35 -10.65 -0.30
N LYS A 378 21.39 -10.06 -0.89
CA LYS A 378 22.26 -10.75 -1.87
C LYS A 378 23.07 -11.88 -1.21
N GLU A 379 23.49 -11.70 0.03
CA GLU A 379 24.21 -12.71 0.84
C GLU A 379 23.30 -13.91 1.15
N LEU A 380 22.04 -13.67 1.53
CA LEU A 380 21.10 -14.72 1.94
C LEU A 380 20.44 -15.42 0.76
N PHE A 381 20.29 -14.75 -0.38
CA PHE A 381 19.57 -15.24 -1.56
C PHE A 381 20.40 -15.06 -2.86
N PRO A 382 21.65 -15.56 -2.91
CA PRO A 382 22.56 -15.29 -4.03
C PRO A 382 22.04 -15.82 -5.37
N GLU A 383 21.28 -16.91 -5.35
CA GLU A 383 20.72 -17.57 -6.54
C GLU A 383 19.42 -16.90 -7.06
N ASN A 384 18.85 -15.93 -6.33
CA ASN A 384 17.59 -15.29 -6.71
C ASN A 384 17.86 -14.05 -7.58
N GLU A 385 18.10 -14.27 -8.89
CA GLU A 385 18.43 -13.20 -9.84
C GLU A 385 17.36 -12.09 -9.92
N ALA A 386 16.08 -12.44 -9.82
CA ALA A 386 14.99 -11.47 -9.88
C ALA A 386 15.00 -10.55 -8.65
N LEU A 387 15.20 -11.13 -7.46
CA LEU A 387 15.32 -10.38 -6.22
C LEU A 387 16.55 -9.48 -6.20
N ASN A 388 17.69 -9.99 -6.66
CA ASN A 388 18.94 -9.22 -6.72
C ASN A 388 18.82 -8.03 -7.69
N ARG A 389 18.19 -8.24 -8.85
CA ARG A 389 17.88 -7.17 -9.80
C ARG A 389 16.93 -6.13 -9.21
N TRP A 390 15.90 -6.57 -8.48
CA TRP A 390 15.00 -5.65 -7.76
C TRP A 390 15.79 -4.75 -6.80
N ILE A 391 16.66 -5.34 -5.97
CA ILE A 391 17.47 -4.57 -5.02
C ILE A 391 18.43 -3.60 -5.71
N ASP A 392 19.07 -4.01 -6.82
CA ASP A 392 19.91 -3.12 -7.61
C ASP A 392 19.15 -1.89 -8.11
N MET A 393 17.99 -2.10 -8.74
CA MET A 393 17.17 -1.00 -9.24
C MET A 393 16.62 -0.15 -8.10
N ALA A 394 16.20 -0.77 -6.99
CA ALA A 394 15.68 -0.05 -5.83
C ALA A 394 16.77 0.79 -5.13
N GLN A 395 18.03 0.37 -5.17
CA GLN A 395 19.14 1.17 -4.66
C GLN A 395 19.53 2.32 -5.60
N GLU A 396 19.48 2.10 -6.91
CA GLU A 396 19.85 3.10 -7.91
C GLU A 396 18.77 4.19 -8.10
N GLN A 397 17.50 3.80 -8.11
CA GLN A 397 16.42 4.65 -8.61
C GLN A 397 15.48 5.19 -7.51
N VAL A 398 15.43 4.56 -6.33
CA VAL A 398 14.51 4.97 -5.27
C VAL A 398 15.16 5.93 -4.30
N ALA A 399 14.65 7.16 -4.25
CA ALA A 399 14.97 8.10 -3.17
C ALA A 399 14.23 7.71 -1.88
N PHE A 400 14.93 7.74 -0.75
CA PHE A 400 14.30 7.57 0.56
C PHE A 400 13.37 8.75 0.89
N GLN A 401 12.34 8.48 1.69
CA GLN A 401 11.39 9.46 2.21
C GLN A 401 11.28 9.22 3.71
N GLY A 402 11.64 10.21 4.54
CA GLY A 402 11.67 10.04 6.00
C GLY A 402 12.74 9.03 6.45
N LEU A 403 12.40 8.11 7.35
CA LEU A 403 13.30 7.03 7.75
C LEU A 403 13.68 6.17 6.54
N PRO A 404 14.99 5.97 6.27
CA PRO A 404 15.43 5.06 5.21
C PRO A 404 14.77 3.70 5.37
N SER A 405 14.10 3.26 4.32
CA SER A 405 13.25 2.08 4.31
C SER A 405 13.43 1.33 3.00
N ARG A 406 13.11 0.03 3.02
CA ARG A 406 13.17 -0.83 1.84
C ARG A 406 11.91 -1.67 1.73
N ILE A 407 11.33 -1.71 0.53
CA ILE A 407 10.34 -2.71 0.13
C ILE A 407 11.08 -3.86 -0.57
N CYS A 408 10.74 -5.10 -0.21
CA CYS A 408 11.37 -6.29 -0.79
C CYS A 408 10.45 -7.50 -0.60
N TRP A 409 9.79 -7.96 -1.67
CA TRP A 409 8.83 -9.05 -1.62
C TRP A 409 9.51 -10.39 -1.33
N LEU A 410 9.34 -10.87 -0.10
CA LEU A 410 9.85 -12.15 0.38
C LEU A 410 8.70 -13.08 0.75
N GLY A 411 8.87 -14.37 0.42
CA GLY A 411 7.88 -15.43 0.65
C GLY A 411 7.97 -16.10 2.01
N TYR A 412 7.19 -17.17 2.17
CA TYR A 412 7.30 -18.04 3.34
C TYR A 412 8.73 -18.59 3.48
N GLY A 413 9.26 -18.60 4.71
CA GLY A 413 10.65 -19.00 4.99
C GLY A 413 11.68 -17.91 4.70
N GLU A 414 11.57 -17.17 3.59
CA GLU A 414 12.47 -16.07 3.26
C GLU A 414 12.33 -14.90 4.26
N ARG A 415 11.09 -14.57 4.66
CA ARG A 415 10.82 -13.50 5.65
C ARG A 415 11.51 -13.78 6.98
N VAL A 416 11.33 -14.97 7.55
CA VAL A 416 11.95 -15.33 8.83
C VAL A 416 13.48 -15.37 8.73
N LYS A 417 14.02 -15.91 7.63
CA LYS A 417 15.47 -15.92 7.37
C LYS A 417 16.04 -14.49 7.37
N MET A 418 15.38 -13.57 6.67
CA MET A 418 15.80 -12.17 6.62
C MET A 418 15.66 -11.49 8.00
N GLY A 419 14.53 -11.67 8.68
CA GLY A 419 14.28 -11.02 9.97
C GLY A 419 15.28 -11.43 11.06
N LEU A 420 15.60 -12.73 11.15
CA LEU A 420 16.60 -13.23 12.09
C LEU A 420 18.00 -12.69 11.76
N ALA A 421 18.37 -12.67 10.48
CA ALA A 421 19.66 -12.13 10.06
C ALA A 421 19.78 -10.62 10.33
N ILE A 422 18.72 -9.84 10.09
CA ILE A 422 18.66 -8.41 10.47
C ILE A 422 18.88 -8.26 11.98
N ASN A 423 18.18 -9.06 12.80
CA ASN A 423 18.31 -8.99 14.25
C ASN A 423 19.74 -9.26 14.71
N GLU A 424 20.42 -10.21 14.06
CA GLU A 424 21.82 -10.51 14.34
C GLU A 424 22.76 -9.36 13.94
N LEU A 425 22.50 -8.67 12.82
CA LEU A 425 23.27 -7.47 12.45
C LEU A 425 23.07 -6.32 13.44
N VAL A 426 21.88 -6.16 14.01
CA VAL A 426 21.63 -5.19 15.11
C VAL A 426 22.39 -5.61 16.36
N ARG A 427 22.33 -6.89 16.74
CA ARG A 427 23.04 -7.45 17.91
C ARG A 427 24.56 -7.21 17.83
N ASN A 428 25.13 -7.37 16.64
CA ASN A 428 26.56 -7.21 16.39
C ASN A 428 26.99 -5.74 16.16
N GLY A 429 26.03 -4.80 16.09
CA GLY A 429 26.30 -3.39 15.86
C GLY A 429 26.70 -3.05 14.42
N GLU A 430 26.48 -3.95 13.46
CA GLU A 430 26.63 -3.65 12.04
C GLU A 430 25.53 -2.71 11.54
N LEU A 431 24.34 -2.80 12.14
CA LEU A 431 23.26 -1.83 12.00
C LEU A 431 23.23 -0.92 13.23
N LYS A 432 23.09 0.39 13.03
CA LYS A 432 23.34 1.40 14.08
C LYS A 432 22.24 1.50 15.12
N ALA A 433 21.04 1.03 14.79
CA ALA A 433 19.89 0.98 15.68
C ALA A 433 18.96 -0.18 15.26
N PRO A 434 17.95 -0.51 16.08
CA PRO A 434 16.93 -1.49 15.72
C PRO A 434 16.23 -1.20 14.39
N ILE A 435 15.79 -2.28 13.74
CA ILE A 435 15.05 -2.23 12.48
C ILE A 435 13.59 -2.60 12.74
N VAL A 436 12.68 -1.80 12.20
CA VAL A 436 11.26 -2.14 12.15
C VAL A 436 11.01 -3.00 10.92
N ILE A 437 10.36 -4.15 11.10
CA ILE A 437 9.98 -5.07 10.02
C ILE A 437 8.47 -5.17 9.96
N GLY A 438 7.88 -4.91 8.80
CA GLY A 438 6.44 -4.97 8.61
C GLY A 438 6.06 -5.19 7.16
N ARG A 439 4.83 -4.79 6.82
CA ARG A 439 4.28 -4.90 5.46
C ARG A 439 3.07 -3.99 5.26
N ASP A 440 2.58 -3.94 4.03
CA ASP A 440 1.20 -3.49 3.79
C ASP A 440 0.18 -4.47 4.39
N HIS A 441 -1.08 -4.05 4.49
CA HIS A 441 -2.20 -4.94 4.81
C HIS A 441 -2.65 -5.74 3.57
N LEU A 442 -2.31 -5.28 2.37
CA LEU A 442 -2.30 -6.12 1.17
C LEU A 442 -1.18 -7.14 1.33
N ASP A 443 -1.53 -8.40 1.59
CA ASP A 443 -0.59 -9.51 1.64
C ASP A 443 -1.35 -10.84 1.46
N CYS A 444 -0.60 -11.91 1.21
CA CYS A 444 -1.10 -13.24 0.93
C CYS A 444 -2.16 -13.79 1.91
N GLY A 445 -2.11 -13.42 3.20
CA GLY A 445 -2.97 -13.98 4.25
C GLY A 445 -3.73 -12.98 5.09
N SER A 446 -3.63 -11.69 4.79
CA SER A 446 -4.06 -10.64 5.72
C SER A 446 -5.27 -9.83 5.27
N VAL A 447 -5.90 -10.16 4.15
CA VAL A 447 -6.98 -9.36 3.56
C VAL A 447 -8.07 -10.22 2.92
N ALA A 448 -9.31 -9.78 3.10
CA ALA A 448 -10.46 -10.15 2.29
C ALA A 448 -10.96 -8.90 1.57
N SER A 449 -10.94 -8.91 0.24
CA SER A 449 -11.43 -7.83 -0.62
C SER A 449 -11.88 -8.38 -1.99
N PRO A 450 -13.19 -8.63 -2.18
CA PRO A 450 -13.72 -9.23 -3.40
C PRO A 450 -13.49 -8.45 -4.70
N ASN A 451 -13.21 -7.15 -4.60
CA ASN A 451 -12.93 -6.29 -5.76
C ASN A 451 -11.42 -6.04 -5.95
N ARG A 452 -10.56 -6.76 -5.21
CA ARG A 452 -9.10 -6.61 -5.27
C ARG A 452 -8.36 -7.91 -4.94
N GLU A 453 -7.85 -8.09 -3.72
CA GLU A 453 -6.93 -9.20 -3.42
C GLU A 453 -7.57 -10.58 -3.52
N THR A 454 -8.85 -10.67 -3.16
CA THR A 454 -9.60 -11.93 -3.14
C THR A 454 -10.65 -12.00 -4.23
N GLU A 455 -10.53 -11.16 -5.27
CA GLU A 455 -11.40 -11.20 -6.44
C GLU A 455 -11.26 -12.50 -7.22
N SER A 456 -12.36 -13.20 -7.49
CA SER A 456 -12.37 -14.46 -8.24
C SER A 456 -11.47 -15.52 -7.61
N MET A 457 -11.67 -15.83 -6.32
CA MET A 457 -11.03 -17.01 -5.72
C MET A 457 -11.53 -18.28 -6.43
N LYS A 458 -10.65 -19.28 -6.61
CA LYS A 458 -10.94 -20.50 -7.38
C LYS A 458 -12.17 -21.27 -6.85
N ASP A 459 -12.42 -21.19 -5.55
CA ASP A 459 -13.53 -21.82 -4.83
C ASP A 459 -14.72 -20.87 -4.57
N GLY A 460 -14.64 -19.60 -4.97
CA GLY A 460 -15.65 -18.58 -4.71
C GLY A 460 -15.64 -18.00 -3.30
N SER A 461 -14.57 -18.21 -2.51
CA SER A 461 -14.43 -17.71 -1.13
C SER A 461 -14.07 -16.21 -1.02
N ASP A 462 -14.31 -15.43 -2.07
CA ASP A 462 -13.90 -14.03 -2.22
C ASP A 462 -14.22 -13.16 -0.99
N ALA A 463 -15.41 -13.32 -0.43
CA ALA A 463 -15.94 -12.50 0.67
C ALA A 463 -15.67 -13.05 2.09
N VAL A 464 -14.95 -14.16 2.22
CA VAL A 464 -14.66 -14.78 3.53
C VAL A 464 -13.66 -13.93 4.31
N GLY A 465 -14.16 -13.17 5.29
CA GLY A 465 -13.38 -12.25 6.12
C GLY A 465 -12.59 -12.88 7.28
N ASP A 466 -12.83 -14.17 7.56
CA ASP A 466 -12.26 -14.86 8.73
C ASP A 466 -10.72 -14.88 8.72
N TRP A 467 -10.13 -15.06 7.53
CA TRP A 467 -8.67 -15.12 7.35
C TRP A 467 -7.95 -13.86 7.82
N ALA A 468 -8.52 -12.69 7.54
CA ALA A 468 -7.95 -11.40 7.98
C ALA A 468 -8.00 -11.27 9.51
N ILE A 469 -9.10 -11.72 10.14
CA ILE A 469 -9.24 -11.74 11.60
C ILE A 469 -8.23 -12.71 12.20
N LEU A 470 -8.15 -13.92 11.68
CA LEU A 470 -7.21 -14.95 12.13
C LEU A 470 -5.75 -14.50 11.98
N ASN A 471 -5.41 -13.77 10.91
CA ASN A 471 -4.07 -13.19 10.74
C ASN A 471 -3.72 -12.22 11.89
N ALA A 472 -4.63 -11.30 12.26
CA ALA A 472 -4.41 -10.41 13.40
C ALA A 472 -4.28 -11.18 14.73
N LEU A 473 -5.15 -12.17 14.96
CA LEU A 473 -5.13 -12.97 16.18
C LEU A 473 -3.85 -13.81 16.30
N ILE A 474 -3.44 -14.50 15.23
CA ILE A 474 -2.25 -15.34 15.27
C ILE A 474 -0.99 -14.50 15.43
N ASN A 475 -0.89 -13.34 14.77
CA ASN A 475 0.28 -12.46 14.89
C ASN A 475 0.35 -11.78 16.27
N THR A 476 -0.81 -11.57 16.92
CA THR A 476 -0.85 -11.17 18.34
C THR A 476 -0.28 -12.28 19.23
N ALA A 477 -0.69 -13.53 18.99
CA ALA A 477 -0.22 -14.69 19.75
C ALA A 477 1.26 -15.04 19.49
N ALA A 478 1.74 -14.85 18.24
CA ALA A 478 3.13 -15.09 17.85
C ALA A 478 4.10 -14.01 18.38
N GLY A 479 3.58 -12.87 18.81
CA GLY A 479 4.36 -11.80 19.44
C GLY A 479 4.83 -10.71 18.48
N GLY A 480 4.00 -10.26 17.53
CA GLY A 480 4.27 -9.00 16.82
C GLY A 480 4.40 -7.82 17.80
N SER A 481 5.08 -6.74 17.39
CA SER A 481 5.28 -5.54 18.22
C SER A 481 4.06 -4.63 18.25
N TRP A 482 3.39 -4.46 17.10
CA TRP A 482 2.03 -3.95 17.07
C TRP A 482 1.23 -4.60 15.96
N ILE A 483 -0.04 -4.86 16.26
CA ILE A 483 -0.97 -5.55 15.37
C ILE A 483 -2.18 -4.67 15.15
N SER A 484 -2.63 -4.60 13.90
CA SER A 484 -3.78 -3.79 13.51
C SER A 484 -4.82 -4.62 12.78
N PHE A 485 -6.09 -4.29 12.98
CA PHE A 485 -7.20 -4.76 12.15
C PHE A 485 -8.01 -3.55 11.67
N HIS A 486 -8.15 -3.43 10.36
CA HIS A 486 -8.73 -2.28 9.71
C HIS A 486 -9.84 -2.71 8.74
N HIS A 487 -10.71 -1.77 8.41
CA HIS A 487 -11.83 -1.97 7.49
C HIS A 487 -11.82 -0.92 6.37
N GLY A 488 -12.04 -1.39 5.14
CA GLY A 488 -12.25 -0.61 3.93
C GLY A 488 -11.00 -0.02 3.28
N GLY A 489 -9.79 -0.41 3.68
CA GLY A 489 -8.55 0.11 3.11
C GLY A 489 -8.41 -0.16 1.61
N GLY A 490 -8.17 0.93 0.89
CA GLY A 490 -7.94 1.05 -0.55
C GLY A 490 -9.14 0.80 -1.47
N VAL A 491 -10.16 0.03 -1.07
CA VAL A 491 -11.41 -0.15 -1.84
C VAL A 491 -12.62 0.57 -1.23
N GLY A 492 -12.48 1.18 -0.06
CA GLY A 492 -13.51 1.97 0.59
C GLY A 492 -14.39 1.18 1.56
N MET A 493 -15.24 1.90 2.30
CA MET A 493 -16.11 1.32 3.33
C MET A 493 -17.00 0.21 2.75
N GLY A 494 -17.03 -0.94 3.43
CA GLY A 494 -17.87 -2.09 3.07
C GLY A 494 -17.19 -3.14 2.20
N TYR A 495 -16.03 -2.82 1.60
CA TYR A 495 -15.43 -3.65 0.54
C TYR A 495 -14.17 -4.43 0.96
N SER A 496 -13.63 -4.20 2.17
CA SER A 496 -12.48 -4.98 2.64
C SER A 496 -12.34 -5.07 4.15
N LEU A 497 -11.81 -6.19 4.61
CA LEU A 497 -11.35 -6.42 5.99
C LEU A 497 -9.91 -6.90 5.94
N HIS A 498 -9.02 -6.30 6.73
CA HIS A 498 -7.60 -6.63 6.63
C HIS A 498 -6.78 -6.30 7.87
N ALA A 499 -5.67 -7.02 8.05
CA ALA A 499 -4.77 -6.94 9.19
C ALA A 499 -3.36 -6.48 8.82
N GLY A 500 -2.74 -5.73 9.72
CA GLY A 500 -1.33 -5.35 9.66
C GLY A 500 -0.55 -5.98 10.80
N MET A 501 0.72 -6.27 10.52
CA MET A 501 1.68 -6.80 11.48
C MET A 501 2.99 -6.05 11.32
N VAL A 502 3.55 -5.64 12.46
CA VAL A 502 4.91 -5.11 12.54
C VAL A 502 5.61 -5.71 13.74
N VAL A 503 6.90 -6.00 13.59
CA VAL A 503 7.79 -6.57 14.62
C VAL A 503 9.13 -5.83 14.61
N VAL A 504 9.71 -5.61 15.78
CA VAL A 504 10.99 -4.91 15.94
C VAL A 504 12.12 -5.91 16.11
N ALA A 505 13.16 -5.77 15.29
CA ALA A 505 14.44 -6.46 15.45
C ALA A 505 15.40 -5.56 16.22
N ASP A 506 15.50 -5.77 17.54
CA ASP A 506 16.30 -4.96 18.46
C ASP A 506 17.60 -5.62 18.95
N GLY A 507 17.95 -6.76 18.34
CA GLY A 507 19.16 -7.52 18.66
C GLY A 507 19.05 -8.38 19.92
N THR A 508 17.88 -8.49 20.54
CA THR A 508 17.67 -9.31 21.75
C THR A 508 17.21 -10.73 21.42
N ASP A 509 17.42 -11.65 22.37
CA ASP A 509 16.94 -13.03 22.28
C ASP A 509 15.40 -13.10 22.28
N LEU A 510 14.74 -12.16 22.97
CA LEU A 510 13.29 -12.05 22.94
C LEU A 510 12.79 -11.66 21.54
N ALA A 511 13.46 -10.71 20.87
CA ALA A 511 13.12 -10.37 19.51
C ALA A 511 13.37 -11.53 18.55
N GLU A 512 14.46 -12.28 18.72
CA GLU A 512 14.76 -13.49 17.93
C GLU A 512 13.62 -14.51 17.97
N GLU A 513 13.17 -14.89 19.18
CA GLU A 513 12.08 -15.86 19.38
C GLU A 513 10.74 -15.35 18.79
N ARG A 514 10.49 -14.03 18.87
CA ARG A 514 9.28 -13.41 18.32
C ARG A 514 9.31 -13.32 16.80
N LEU A 515 10.46 -12.94 16.22
CA LEU A 515 10.69 -12.89 14.78
C LEU A 515 10.52 -14.27 14.16
N GLU A 516 11.09 -15.31 14.78
CA GLU A 516 10.95 -16.69 14.32
C GLU A 516 9.46 -17.09 14.22
N ARG A 517 8.67 -16.80 15.26
CA ARG A 517 7.25 -17.10 15.28
C ARG A 517 6.46 -16.25 14.28
N VAL A 518 6.53 -14.93 14.40
CA VAL A 518 5.62 -14.02 13.68
C VAL A 518 5.91 -13.97 12.17
N LEU A 519 7.18 -14.05 11.76
CA LEU A 519 7.56 -14.10 10.35
C LEU A 519 7.37 -15.49 9.72
N THR A 520 6.94 -16.47 10.53
CA THR A 520 6.45 -17.77 10.07
C THR A 520 4.92 -17.77 10.00
N THR A 521 4.22 -17.35 11.05
CA THR A 521 2.75 -17.37 11.10
C THR A 521 2.11 -16.42 10.10
N ASP A 522 2.71 -15.24 9.89
CA ASP A 522 2.14 -14.21 9.04
C ASP A 522 2.06 -14.63 7.55
N PRO A 523 3.17 -14.97 6.86
CA PRO A 523 3.09 -15.51 5.50
C PRO A 523 2.46 -16.92 5.48
N GLY A 524 2.57 -17.68 6.57
CA GLY A 524 1.97 -19.02 6.70
C GLY A 524 0.45 -18.98 6.57
N MET A 525 -0.19 -17.96 7.16
CA MET A 525 -1.62 -17.71 7.01
C MET A 525 -2.03 -17.56 5.53
N GLY A 526 -1.18 -16.91 4.72
CA GLY A 526 -1.43 -16.73 3.29
C GLY A 526 -1.34 -18.02 2.51
N VAL A 527 -0.34 -18.85 2.81
CA VAL A 527 -0.21 -20.17 2.16
C VAL A 527 -1.40 -21.05 2.52
N ILE A 528 -1.77 -21.18 3.80
CA ILE A 528 -2.89 -22.04 4.20
C ILE A 528 -4.24 -21.55 3.64
N ARG A 529 -4.46 -20.23 3.56
CA ARG A 529 -5.66 -19.65 2.94
C ARG A 529 -5.79 -20.05 1.47
N HIS A 530 -4.69 -20.04 0.72
CA HIS A 530 -4.69 -20.38 -0.70
C HIS A 530 -4.68 -21.89 -0.94
N VAL A 531 -4.16 -22.70 0.00
CA VAL A 531 -4.38 -24.15 -0.01
C VAL A 531 -5.85 -24.47 0.18
N ASP A 532 -6.51 -23.84 1.15
CA ASP A 532 -7.94 -24.06 1.43
C ASP A 532 -8.80 -23.75 0.20
N ALA A 533 -8.47 -22.67 -0.53
CA ALA A 533 -9.12 -22.31 -1.78
C ALA A 533 -8.74 -23.19 -3.00
N GLY A 534 -7.87 -24.20 -2.81
CA GLY A 534 -7.52 -25.20 -3.82
C GLY A 534 -6.48 -24.76 -4.86
N TYR A 535 -5.54 -23.87 -4.51
CA TYR A 535 -4.45 -23.47 -5.42
C TYR A 535 -3.26 -24.43 -5.33
N ASP A 536 -2.95 -25.14 -6.42
CA ASP A 536 -1.85 -26.12 -6.51
C ASP A 536 -0.46 -25.52 -6.16
N ILE A 537 -0.23 -24.23 -6.45
CA ILE A 537 1.03 -23.54 -6.09
C ILE A 537 1.16 -23.42 -4.56
N ALA A 538 0.05 -23.15 -3.88
CA ALA A 538 0.02 -23.05 -2.42
C ALA A 538 0.19 -24.43 -1.78
N GLU A 539 -0.42 -25.47 -2.35
CA GLU A 539 -0.23 -26.86 -1.89
C GLU A 539 1.24 -27.27 -1.97
N LYS A 540 1.89 -27.04 -3.12
CA LYS A 540 3.33 -27.30 -3.30
C LYS A 540 4.19 -26.48 -2.34
N THR A 541 3.79 -25.24 -2.05
CA THR A 541 4.50 -24.39 -1.08
C THR A 541 4.37 -24.96 0.32
N ALA A 542 3.16 -25.38 0.72
CA ALA A 542 2.92 -26.02 2.02
C ALA A 542 3.72 -27.31 2.19
N GLU A 543 3.75 -28.18 1.16
CA GLU A 543 4.57 -29.40 1.15
C GLU A 543 6.06 -29.11 1.27
N LYS A 544 6.59 -28.20 0.42
CA LYS A 544 8.01 -27.80 0.43
C LYS A 544 8.47 -27.32 1.80
N HIS A 545 7.60 -26.61 2.51
CA HIS A 545 7.91 -25.97 3.78
C HIS A 545 7.38 -26.73 5.01
N ASN A 546 6.80 -27.92 4.82
CA ASN A 546 6.18 -28.74 5.87
C ASN A 546 5.15 -27.97 6.72
N ILE A 547 4.34 -27.12 6.08
CA ILE A 547 3.27 -26.40 6.76
C ILE A 547 2.18 -27.40 7.13
N HIS A 548 1.84 -27.48 8.42
CA HIS A 548 0.82 -28.42 8.89
C HIS A 548 -0.58 -27.93 8.52
N ILE A 549 -1.26 -28.69 7.66
CA ILE A 549 -2.64 -28.42 7.22
C ILE A 549 -3.54 -29.58 7.66
N PRO A 550 -4.38 -29.40 8.69
CA PRO A 550 -5.10 -30.51 9.32
C PRO A 550 -6.00 -31.32 8.38
N MET A 551 -6.51 -30.71 7.32
CA MET A 551 -7.45 -31.33 6.37
C MET A 551 -6.77 -31.97 5.16
N ASN A 552 -5.45 -31.86 4.99
CA ASN A 552 -4.74 -32.47 3.86
C ASN A 552 -4.63 -33.98 4.04
N LYS A 553 -5.19 -34.72 3.07
CA LYS A 553 -5.36 -36.19 3.08
C LYS A 553 -4.07 -37.02 2.95
N GLY A 554 -2.89 -36.43 3.14
CA GLY A 554 -1.59 -37.08 2.94
C GLY A 554 -0.78 -37.35 4.21
N GLY A 555 -1.32 -37.09 5.40
CA GLY A 555 -0.61 -37.15 6.68
C GLY A 555 -1.21 -38.10 7.71
N GLU A 556 -1.57 -39.32 7.31
CA GLU A 556 -1.63 -40.48 8.24
C GLU A 556 -0.36 -41.34 8.10
#